data_AF-A0A2G2WVA1-F1
#
_entry.id   AF-A0A2G2WVA1-F1
#
_cell.length_a   1.000
_cell.length_b   1.000
_cell.length_c   1.000
_cell.angle_alpha   90.00
_cell.angle_beta   90.00
_cell.angle_gamma   90.00
#
_symmetry.space_group_name_H-M   'P 1'
#
loop_
_entity.id
_entity.type
_entity.pdbx_description
1 polymer ?
#
loop_
_entity_poly.entity_id
_entity_poly.type
_entity_poly.pdbx_seq_one_letter_code
_entity_poly.pdbx_strand_id
1 'polypeptide(L)'
;MTTRISKRIYYELDEERAKAEGKDVALCRVEQLCPFPYDLIQRELKRYPNAEIVWCQEEPMNMGAFSYIAPRLCTAMKSVGRGNMDDIKYVGRAPSAATATGFFQVHLKEQTELVQKALQQDPIN
;
A
#
# COMPACT_ATOMS: atom_id res chain seq x y z
N MET A 1 -3.17 -12.62 -7.60
CA MET A 1 -3.92 -11.37 -7.44
C MET A 1 -3.49 -10.66 -6.17
N THR A 2 -3.04 -9.42 -6.25
CA THR A 2 -2.52 -8.64 -5.12
C THR A 2 -3.28 -7.32 -5.02
N THR A 3 -3.71 -6.94 -3.82
CA THR A 3 -4.42 -5.69 -3.56
C THR A 3 -3.47 -4.68 -2.92
N ARG A 4 -3.19 -3.60 -3.63
CA ARG A 4 -2.36 -2.49 -3.15
C ARG A 4 -3.25 -1.36 -2.68
N ILE A 5 -3.02 -0.87 -1.48
CA ILE A 5 -3.82 0.19 -0.85
C ILE A 5 -2.96 1.43 -0.68
N SER A 6 -3.38 2.55 -1.27
CA SER A 6 -2.61 3.81 -1.25
C SER A 6 -3.52 5.01 -1.08
N LYS A 7 -2.99 6.10 -0.52
CA LYS A 7 -3.66 7.40 -0.53
C LYS A 7 -3.15 8.31 -1.64
N ARG A 8 -1.82 8.50 -1.73
CA ARG A 8 -1.21 9.57 -2.53
C ARG A 8 -0.58 9.10 -3.83
N ILE A 9 0.16 8.00 -3.81
CA ILE A 9 0.86 7.44 -4.99
C ILE A 9 -0.07 6.67 -5.94
N TYR A 10 -1.39 6.78 -5.79
CA TYR A 10 -2.35 6.01 -6.60
C TYR A 10 -2.18 6.24 -8.10
N TYR A 11 -2.01 7.50 -8.52
CA TYR A 11 -1.92 7.85 -9.94
C TYR A 11 -0.65 7.29 -10.59
N GLU A 12 0.49 7.41 -9.90
CA GLU A 12 1.76 6.85 -10.38
C GLU A 12 1.70 5.33 -10.50
N LEU A 13 1.07 4.67 -9.52
CA LEU A 13 0.85 3.22 -9.57
C LEU A 13 -0.08 2.82 -10.71
N ASP A 14 -1.12 3.61 -11.00
CA ASP A 14 -2.06 3.30 -12.08
C ASP A 14 -1.43 3.50 -13.47
N GLU A 15 -0.65 4.58 -13.65
CA GLU A 15 0.11 4.80 -14.88
C GLU A 15 1.13 3.69 -15.14
N GLU A 16 1.90 3.30 -14.12
CA GLU A 16 2.90 2.25 -14.26
C GLU A 16 2.25 0.86 -14.41
N ARG A 17 1.10 0.60 -13.75
CA ARG A 17 0.32 -0.62 -13.97
C ARG A 17 -0.21 -0.71 -15.40
N ALA A 18 -0.67 0.41 -15.96
CA ALA A 18 -1.14 0.48 -17.34
C ALA A 18 -0.02 0.16 -18.34
N LYS A 19 1.21 0.63 -18.08
CA LYS A 19 2.40 0.30 -18.88
C LYS A 19 2.84 -1.15 -18.72
N ALA A 20 2.70 -1.72 -17.53
CA ALA A 20 3.14 -3.08 -17.21
C ALA A 20 2.13 -4.19 -17.56
N GLU A 21 0.98 -3.85 -18.17
CA GLU A 21 -0.15 -4.77 -18.43
C GLU A 21 -0.54 -5.63 -17.21
N GLY A 22 -0.30 -5.11 -16.00
CA GLY A 22 -0.41 -5.83 -14.73
C GLY A 22 -1.86 -6.08 -14.32
N LYS A 23 -2.54 -7.03 -14.97
CA LYS A 23 -3.95 -7.38 -14.71
C LYS A 23 -4.19 -8.02 -13.34
N ASP A 24 -3.15 -8.51 -12.69
CA ASP A 24 -3.25 -9.23 -11.42
C ASP A 24 -3.12 -8.33 -10.18
N VAL A 25 -2.96 -7.02 -10.36
CA VAL A 25 -2.86 -6.04 -9.28
C VAL A 25 -4.11 -5.16 -9.22
N ALA A 26 -4.83 -5.25 -8.10
CA ALA A 26 -5.94 -4.35 -7.77
C ALA A 26 -5.40 -3.14 -7.00
N LEU A 27 -5.67 -1.93 -7.51
CA LEU A 27 -5.31 -0.68 -6.83
C LEU A 27 -6.55 -0.15 -6.08
N CYS A 28 -6.40 0.06 -4.77
CA CYS A 28 -7.43 0.62 -3.91
C CYS A 28 -6.96 1.94 -3.31
N ARG A 29 -7.83 2.95 -3.36
CA ARG A 29 -7.54 4.26 -2.78
C ARG A 29 -8.26 4.46 -1.45
N VAL A 30 -7.52 4.91 -0.43
CA VAL A 30 -8.09 5.30 0.87
C VAL A 30 -8.06 6.81 1.00
N GLU A 31 -9.17 7.46 0.66
CA GLU A 31 -9.29 8.92 0.72
C GLU A 31 -9.40 9.42 2.16
N GLN A 32 -10.13 8.70 3.00
CA GLN A 32 -10.35 9.02 4.40
C GLN A 32 -9.58 8.07 5.31
N LEU A 33 -8.60 8.60 6.03
CA LEU A 33 -7.83 7.82 7.02
C LEU A 33 -8.50 7.83 8.40
N CYS A 34 -9.05 8.98 8.81
CA CYS A 34 -9.72 9.16 10.08
C CYS A 34 -11.03 9.94 9.90
N PRO A 35 -12.18 9.45 10.40
CA PRO A 35 -12.35 8.14 11.03
C PRO A 35 -12.11 6.99 10.03
N PHE A 36 -11.53 5.89 10.50
CA PHE A 36 -11.15 4.77 9.63
C PHE A 36 -12.39 4.05 9.06
N PRO A 37 -12.52 3.93 7.73
CA PRO A 37 -13.75 3.46 7.10
C PRO A 37 -13.83 1.93 7.05
N TYR A 38 -14.08 1.29 8.20
CA TYR A 38 -14.15 -0.17 8.31
C TYR A 38 -15.08 -0.82 7.29
N ASP A 39 -16.29 -0.29 7.11
CA ASP A 39 -17.31 -0.88 6.22
C ASP A 39 -16.84 -0.93 4.76
N LEU A 40 -16.22 0.15 4.29
CA LEU A 40 -15.72 0.25 2.91
C LEU A 40 -14.52 -0.68 2.70
N ILE A 41 -13.58 -0.72 3.64
CA ILE A 41 -12.40 -1.59 3.58
C ILE A 41 -12.82 -3.06 3.59
N GLN A 42 -13.71 -3.46 4.50
CA GLN A 42 -14.22 -4.82 4.57
C GLN A 42 -14.94 -5.24 3.28
N ARG A 43 -15.72 -4.34 2.68
CA ARG A 43 -16.39 -4.60 1.39
C ARG A 43 -15.37 -4.89 0.28
N GLU A 44 -14.29 -4.13 0.21
CA GLU A 44 -13.25 -4.34 -0.80
C GLU A 44 -12.44 -5.61 -0.52
N LEU A 45 -12.12 -5.89 0.75
CA LEU A 45 -11.46 -7.14 1.16
C LEU A 45 -12.28 -8.39 0.81
N LYS A 46 -13.62 -8.31 0.85
CA LYS A 46 -14.51 -9.40 0.41
C LYS A 46 -14.53 -9.58 -1.10
N ARG A 47 -14.27 -8.53 -1.89
CA ARG A 47 -14.18 -8.61 -3.36
C ARG A 47 -12.94 -9.39 -3.81
N TYR A 48 -11.86 -9.33 -3.03
CA TYR A 48 -10.58 -9.98 -3.35
C TYR A 48 -10.12 -10.93 -2.24
N PRO A 49 -10.82 -12.06 -1.99
CA PRO A 49 -10.60 -12.91 -0.82
C PRO A 49 -9.22 -13.58 -0.77
N ASN A 50 -8.59 -13.82 -1.93
CA ASN A 50 -7.29 -14.48 -2.03
C ASN A 50 -6.13 -13.50 -2.29
N ALA A 51 -6.38 -12.19 -2.21
CA ALA A 51 -5.37 -11.21 -2.57
C ALA A 51 -4.42 -10.86 -1.44
N GLU A 52 -3.12 -10.82 -1.72
CA GLU A 52 -2.12 -10.28 -0.79
C GLU A 52 -2.41 -8.79 -0.56
N ILE A 53 -2.38 -8.34 0.70
CA ILE A 53 -2.71 -6.96 1.06
C ILE A 53 -1.44 -6.19 1.31
N VAL A 54 -1.22 -5.14 0.54
CA VAL A 54 -0.03 -4.32 0.68
C VAL A 54 -0.37 -2.85 0.79
N TRP A 55 0.09 -2.23 1.86
CA TRP A 55 -0.01 -0.80 2.06
C TRP A 55 1.14 -0.09 1.36
N CYS A 56 0.82 0.82 0.45
CA CYS A 56 1.81 1.59 -0.29
C CYS A 56 1.74 3.08 0.09
N GLN A 57 2.87 3.67 0.50
CA GLN A 57 2.97 5.11 0.81
C GLN A 57 4.32 5.69 0.41
N GLU A 58 4.32 6.98 0.08
CA GLU A 58 5.55 7.69 -0.29
C GLU A 58 6.40 8.01 0.95
N GLU A 59 5.75 8.32 2.08
CA GLU A 59 6.43 8.69 3.30
C GLU A 59 7.25 7.53 3.91
N PRO A 60 8.34 7.82 4.65
CA PRO A 60 9.07 6.82 5.42
C PRO A 60 8.16 5.93 6.29
N MET A 61 8.54 4.68 6.52
CA MET A 61 7.73 3.71 7.28
C MET A 61 7.35 4.16 8.70
N ASN A 62 8.25 4.89 9.36
CA ASN A 62 8.03 5.49 10.68
C ASN A 62 7.18 6.78 10.63
N MET A 63 6.82 7.23 9.44
CA MET A 63 6.01 8.41 9.16
C MET A 63 4.77 8.02 8.33
N GLY A 64 3.93 9.02 8.03
CA GLY A 64 2.74 8.82 7.24
C GLY A 64 1.65 8.05 7.98
N ALA A 65 0.88 7.27 7.24
CA ALA A 65 -0.34 6.64 7.74
C ALA A 65 -0.18 5.18 8.13
N PHE A 66 0.92 4.53 7.78
CA PHE A 66 1.10 3.09 7.97
C PHE A 66 0.89 2.65 9.42
N SER A 67 1.52 3.31 10.39
CA SER A 67 1.37 2.98 11.82
C SER A 67 -0.06 3.15 12.33
N TYR A 68 -0.83 4.07 11.74
CA TYR A 68 -2.24 4.27 12.07
C TYR A 68 -3.13 3.21 11.39
N ILE A 69 -2.86 2.89 10.12
CA ILE A 69 -3.72 2.03 9.30
C ILE A 69 -3.48 0.56 9.57
N ALA A 70 -2.22 0.11 9.71
CA ALA A 70 -1.87 -1.30 9.85
C ALA A 70 -2.69 -2.05 10.94
N PRO A 71 -2.80 -1.58 12.20
CA PRO A 71 -3.60 -2.28 13.21
C PRO A 71 -5.10 -2.27 12.91
N ARG A 72 -5.62 -1.22 12.26
CA ARG A 72 -7.03 -1.08 11.90
C ARG A 72 -7.40 -1.95 10.70
N LEU A 73 -6.51 -2.01 9.72
CA LEU A 73 -6.60 -2.90 8.57
C LEU A 73 -6.54 -4.36 9.03
N CYS A 74 -5.65 -4.71 9.96
CA CYS A 74 -5.61 -6.03 10.59
C CYS A 74 -6.94 -6.38 11.27
N THR A 75 -7.53 -5.45 12.01
CA THR A 75 -8.85 -5.62 12.62
C THR A 75 -9.94 -5.85 11.56
N ALA A 76 -9.92 -5.07 10.47
CA ALA A 76 -10.84 -5.24 9.35
C ALA A 76 -10.66 -6.60 8.65
N MET A 77 -9.44 -7.05 8.41
CA MET A 77 -9.16 -8.38 7.83
C MET A 77 -9.66 -9.51 8.73
N LYS A 78 -9.37 -9.44 10.04
CA LYS A 78 -9.87 -10.41 11.02
C LYS A 78 -11.39 -10.50 11.04
N SER A 79 -12.07 -9.36 10.96
CA SER A 79 -13.54 -9.33 10.94
C SER A 79 -14.17 -10.00 9.70
N VAL A 80 -13.42 -10.11 8.60
CA VAL A 80 -13.84 -10.85 7.39
C VAL A 80 -13.23 -12.25 7.32
N GLY A 81 -12.63 -12.74 8.42
CA GLY A 81 -12.03 -14.06 8.50
C GLY A 81 -10.73 -14.21 7.69
N ARG A 82 -10.03 -13.11 7.42
CA ARG A 82 -8.79 -13.09 6.64
C ARG A 82 -7.59 -12.74 7.51
N GLY A 83 -6.54 -13.58 7.43
CA GLY A 83 -5.16 -13.27 7.83
C GLY A 83 -4.92 -12.68 9.23
N ASN A 84 -3.67 -12.28 9.46
CA ASN A 84 -3.16 -11.59 10.64
C ASN A 84 -2.33 -10.38 10.21
N MET A 85 -1.64 -9.75 11.17
CA MET A 85 -0.83 -8.56 10.91
C MET A 85 0.31 -8.83 9.92
N ASP A 86 0.87 -10.05 9.94
CA ASP A 86 1.99 -10.47 9.08
C ASP A 86 1.60 -10.57 7.59
N ASP A 87 0.30 -10.66 7.30
CA ASP A 87 -0.23 -10.68 5.93
C ASP A 87 -0.37 -9.27 5.34
N ILE A 88 -0.16 -8.22 6.14
CA ILE A 88 -0.15 -6.83 5.69
C ILE A 88 1.29 -6.44 5.37
N LYS A 89 1.62 -6.43 4.08
CA LYS A 89 2.94 -5.99 3.62
C LYS A 89 3.00 -4.47 3.51
N TYR A 90 4.22 -3.94 3.58
CA TYR A 90 4.50 -2.51 3.45
C TYR A 90 5.38 -2.26 2.23
N VAL A 91 4.98 -1.29 1.41
CA VAL A 91 5.82 -0.73 0.36
C VAL A 91 5.90 0.78 0.54
N GLY A 92 7.10 1.26 0.81
CA GLY A 92 7.34 2.69 0.93
C GLY A 92 8.80 2.95 1.23
N ARG A 93 9.12 4.20 1.55
CA ARG A 93 10.49 4.56 1.93
C ARG A 93 10.87 3.89 3.26
N ALA A 94 12.15 3.56 3.40
CA ALA A 94 12.71 3.04 4.64
C ALA A 94 12.56 4.06 5.78
N PRO A 95 12.60 3.63 7.05
CA PRO A 95 12.53 4.54 8.18
C PRO A 95 13.61 5.62 8.09
N SER A 96 13.22 6.88 8.30
CA SER A 96 14.14 8.03 8.24
C SER A 96 13.76 9.06 9.31
N ALA A 97 14.76 9.78 9.82
CA ALA A 97 14.53 10.92 10.70
C ALA A 97 14.01 12.14 9.92
N ALA A 98 14.31 12.22 8.63
CA ALA A 98 13.84 13.27 7.73
C ALA A 98 12.65 12.78 6.90
N THR A 99 11.68 13.66 6.66
CA THR A 99 10.49 13.38 5.82
C THR A 99 10.84 13.04 4.38
N ALA A 100 11.90 13.64 3.84
CA ALA A 100 12.40 13.37 2.50
C ALA A 100 13.90 13.63 2.39
N THR A 101 14.56 13.02 1.42
CA THR A 101 15.94 13.33 1.06
C THR A 101 16.01 14.73 0.45
N GLY A 102 16.95 15.58 0.90
CA GLY A 102 17.15 16.92 0.32
C GLY A 102 17.76 16.92 -1.09
N PHE A 103 18.16 15.76 -1.61
CA PHE A 103 18.72 15.61 -2.95
C PHE A 103 17.67 15.11 -3.94
N PHE A 104 17.38 15.93 -4.95
CA PHE A 104 16.35 15.62 -5.96
C PHE A 104 16.61 14.31 -6.72
N GLN A 105 17.86 14.02 -7.09
CA GLN A 105 18.22 12.78 -7.79
C GLN A 105 17.95 11.53 -6.94
N VAL A 106 18.19 11.61 -5.63
CA VAL A 106 17.93 10.49 -4.71
C VAL A 106 16.42 10.30 -4.56
N HIS A 107 15.66 11.39 -4.43
CA HIS A 107 14.21 11.35 -4.35
C HIS A 107 13.58 10.67 -5.58
N LEU A 108 14.01 11.02 -6.79
CA LEU A 108 13.55 10.39 -8.04
C LEU A 108 13.86 8.89 -8.10
N LYS A 109 15.04 8.50 -7.62
CA LYS A 109 15.44 7.10 -7.57
C LYS A 109 14.56 6.32 -6.59
N GLU A 110 14.37 6.83 -5.38
CA GLU A 110 13.51 6.22 -4.36
C GLU A 110 12.06 6.08 -4.85
N GLN A 111 11.54 7.10 -5.55
CA GLN A 111 10.19 7.09 -6.12
C GLN A 111 10.03 6.01 -7.19
N THR A 112 10.98 5.91 -8.12
CA THR A 112 10.98 4.86 -9.15
C THR A 112 11.04 3.47 -8.51
N GLU A 113 11.95 3.26 -7.55
CA GLU A 113 12.10 1.98 -6.85
C GLU A 113 10.83 1.59 -6.09
N LEU A 114 10.15 2.55 -5.47
CA LEU A 114 8.93 2.34 -4.72
C LEU A 114 7.79 1.88 -5.63
N VAL A 115 7.60 2.54 -6.77
CA VAL A 115 6.55 2.17 -7.73
C VAL A 115 6.81 0.79 -8.32
N GLN A 116 8.06 0.49 -8.67
CA GLN A 116 8.45 -0.83 -9.18
C GLN A 116 8.19 -1.94 -8.13
N LYS A 117 8.56 -1.72 -6.86
CA LYS A 117 8.27 -2.66 -5.77
C LYS A 117 6.77 -2.85 -5.52
N ALA A 118 5.98 -1.79 -5.66
CA ALA A 118 4.54 -1.85 -5.47
C ALA A 118 3.82 -2.63 -6.58
N LEU A 119 4.40 -2.72 -7.78
CA LEU A 119 3.82 -3.42 -8.92
C LEU A 119 4.42 -4.81 -9.17
N GLN A 120 5.44 -5.20 -8.41
CA GLN A 120 6.03 -6.53 -8.53
C GLN A 120 4.99 -7.62 -8.26
N GLN A 121 5.04 -8.68 -9.07
CA GLN A 121 4.14 -9.84 -8.98
C GLN A 121 4.54 -10.83 -7.88
N ASP A 122 5.82 -10.86 -7.52
CA ASP A 122 6.32 -11.71 -6.45
C ASP A 122 5.82 -11.23 -5.07
N PRO A 123 5.54 -12.16 -4.16
CA PRO A 123 5.17 -11.82 -2.78
C PRO A 123 6.29 -11.02 -2.12
N ILE A 124 5.91 -9.93 -1.46
CA ILE A 124 6.86 -9.08 -0.75
C ILE A 124 7.21 -9.79 0.55
N ASN A 125 8.42 -10.36 0.62
CA ASN A 125 8.94 -10.99 1.82
C ASN A 125 9.15 -9.98 2.95
#